data_AF-A0A2E6HY87-F1
#
_entry.id   AF-A0A2E6HY87-F1
#
_cell.length_a   1.000
_cell.length_b   1.000
_cell.length_c   1.000
_cell.angle_alpha   90.00
_cell.angle_beta   90.00
_cell.angle_gamma   90.00
#
_symmetry.space_group_name_H-M   'P 1'
#
loop_
_entity.id
_entity.type
_entity.pdbx_description
1 polymer ?
#
loop_
_entity_poly.entity_id
_entity_poly.type
_entity_poly.pdbx_seq_one_letter_code
_entity_poly.pdbx_strand_id
1 'polypeptide(L)'
;MIDDRDWSALTLGDRIKQVELDGYLVIPNLLDADHIARLKEETARLETTGVDYSVHQQGCPYIQFNGGAITDLIAHPPTVSFLEEVFGDRIVLSHYGYARSEPGHPGISFHTDGQPYGSRIFGYEGSVPSMIRVLYYLDDQPLDVSPFRVIPRSHLSLHADGNPYQRFEDHPEAAIVPSTAGSAVFLNHKTFHGNCPNTGGWAREMLAIAYRPAWAGPVDDVDEWPEEEVEKLSTHVRRFFELSKNTREWEFGGGNKPANMQSEAPGINPSRWERT
;
A
#
# COMPACT_ATOMS: atom_id res chain seq x y z
N MET A 1 -7.56 -4.20 -20.02
CA MET A 1 -6.32 -3.83 -20.75
C MET A 1 -5.12 -4.42 -20.02
N ILE A 2 -4.01 -4.75 -20.69
CA ILE A 2 -2.74 -5.08 -20.00
C ILE A 2 -1.89 -3.82 -20.00
N ASP A 3 -1.32 -3.49 -18.85
CA ASP A 3 -0.41 -2.35 -18.69
C ASP A 3 1.05 -2.85 -18.66
N ASP A 4 1.69 -2.76 -19.83
CA ASP A 4 3.04 -3.27 -20.10
C ASP A 4 4.06 -2.14 -20.27
N ARG A 5 3.77 -0.95 -19.72
CA ARG A 5 4.69 0.19 -19.79
C ARG A 5 6.04 -0.13 -19.15
N ASP A 6 7.09 0.50 -19.65
CA ASP A 6 8.42 0.39 -19.06
C ASP A 6 8.52 1.18 -17.75
N TRP A 7 8.19 0.50 -16.65
CA TRP A 7 8.27 1.05 -15.30
C TRP A 7 9.70 1.42 -14.88
N SER A 8 10.72 0.80 -15.49
CA SER A 8 12.12 1.06 -15.14
C SER A 8 12.64 2.38 -15.71
N ALA A 9 12.03 2.86 -16.80
CA ALA A 9 12.38 4.11 -17.46
C ALA A 9 11.80 5.37 -16.79
N LEU A 10 10.94 5.22 -15.78
CA LEU A 10 10.29 6.35 -15.13
C LEU A 10 11.28 7.18 -14.30
N THR A 11 11.30 8.47 -14.56
CA THR A 11 12.00 9.48 -13.73
C THR A 11 11.38 9.59 -12.34
N LEU A 12 12.02 10.32 -11.42
CA LEU A 12 11.41 10.57 -10.11
C LEU A 12 10.07 11.32 -10.23
N GLY A 13 10.00 12.32 -11.11
CA GLY A 13 8.78 13.09 -11.37
C GLY A 13 7.66 12.23 -11.94
N ASP A 14 7.99 11.33 -12.88
CA ASP A 14 7.03 10.37 -13.42
C ASP A 14 6.49 9.44 -12.32
N ARG A 15 7.37 8.92 -11.44
CA ARG A 15 6.96 8.04 -10.33
C ARG A 15 6.01 8.72 -9.37
N ILE A 16 6.29 9.97 -8.99
CA ILE A 16 5.40 10.78 -8.14
C ILE A 16 4.05 10.99 -8.83
N LYS A 17 4.08 11.35 -10.13
CA LYS A 17 2.87 11.54 -10.92
C LYS A 17 2.03 10.26 -11.01
N GLN A 18 2.65 9.10 -11.20
CA GLN A 18 1.95 7.82 -11.25
C GLN A 18 1.14 7.56 -9.98
N VAL A 19 1.76 7.70 -8.81
CA VAL A 19 1.05 7.43 -7.55
C VAL A 19 0.01 8.50 -7.20
N GLU A 20 0.27 9.78 -7.47
CA GLU A 20 -0.64 10.89 -7.15
C GLU A 20 -1.82 10.99 -8.14
N LEU A 21 -1.55 10.92 -9.44
CA LEU A 21 -2.54 11.13 -10.50
C LEU A 21 -3.16 9.83 -10.99
N ASP A 22 -2.34 8.82 -11.33
CA ASP A 22 -2.84 7.56 -11.87
C ASP A 22 -3.30 6.59 -10.78
N GLY A 23 -2.87 6.83 -9.54
CA GLY A 23 -3.33 6.15 -8.32
C GLY A 23 -2.51 4.91 -7.96
N TYR A 24 -1.50 4.56 -8.76
CA TYR A 24 -0.57 3.46 -8.50
C TYR A 24 0.75 3.64 -9.25
N LEU A 25 1.80 2.99 -8.78
CA LEU A 25 3.12 2.91 -9.43
C LEU A 25 3.68 1.49 -9.23
N VAL A 26 4.30 0.91 -10.26
CA VAL A 26 5.15 -0.27 -10.09
C VAL A 26 6.62 0.17 -10.04
N ILE A 27 7.38 -0.34 -9.08
CA ILE A 27 8.84 -0.28 -9.08
C ILE A 27 9.37 -1.71 -9.25
N PRO A 28 9.92 -2.04 -10.44
CA PRO A 28 10.45 -3.38 -10.70
C PRO A 28 11.79 -3.60 -9.99
N ASN A 29 12.11 -4.86 -9.68
CA ASN A 29 13.39 -5.27 -9.07
C ASN A 29 13.74 -4.48 -7.80
N LEU A 30 12.73 -4.13 -7.00
CA LEU A 30 12.92 -3.43 -5.73
C LEU A 30 13.57 -4.35 -4.69
N LEU A 31 13.20 -5.63 -4.72
CA LEU A 31 13.84 -6.69 -3.95
C LEU A 31 14.69 -7.57 -4.88
N ASP A 32 15.93 -7.84 -4.47
CA ASP A 32 16.78 -8.81 -5.15
C ASP A 32 16.42 -10.26 -4.79
N ALA A 33 16.99 -11.22 -5.51
CA ALA A 33 16.73 -12.64 -5.33
C ALA A 33 17.06 -13.15 -3.92
N ASP A 34 18.12 -12.63 -3.29
CA ASP A 34 18.52 -13.04 -1.94
C ASP A 34 17.53 -12.48 -0.90
N HIS A 35 17.04 -11.26 -1.10
CA HIS A 35 16.03 -10.65 -0.25
C HIS A 35 14.69 -11.40 -0.35
N ILE A 36 14.26 -11.74 -1.57
CA ILE A 36 13.08 -12.59 -1.79
C ILE A 36 13.27 -13.94 -1.09
N ALA A 37 14.43 -14.60 -1.23
CA ALA A 37 14.68 -15.89 -0.61
C ALA A 37 14.58 -15.83 0.92
N ARG A 38 15.15 -14.81 1.56
CA ARG A 38 15.02 -14.60 3.02
C ARG A 38 13.57 -14.38 3.45
N LEU A 39 12.84 -13.54 2.73
CA LEU A 39 11.42 -13.29 3.02
C LEU A 39 10.60 -14.57 2.87
N LYS A 40 10.82 -15.35 1.81
CA LYS A 40 10.10 -16.62 1.60
C LYS A 40 10.42 -17.68 2.65
N GLU A 41 11.65 -17.72 3.16
CA GLU A 41 12.00 -18.60 4.28
C GLU A 41 11.20 -18.25 5.55
N GLU A 42 11.01 -16.97 5.83
CA GLU A 42 10.25 -16.50 6.99
C GLU A 42 8.73 -16.64 6.77
N THR A 43 8.21 -16.30 5.58
CA THR A 43 6.77 -16.42 5.29
C THR A 43 6.30 -17.86 5.26
N ALA A 44 7.16 -18.81 4.88
CA ALA A 44 6.86 -20.24 4.93
C ALA A 44 6.54 -20.77 6.35
N ARG A 45 6.90 -20.02 7.40
CA ARG A 45 6.64 -20.37 8.81
C ARG A 45 5.39 -19.69 9.36
N LEU A 46 4.75 -18.80 8.59
CA LEU A 46 3.54 -18.12 9.03
C LEU A 46 2.36 -19.10 9.05
N GLU A 47 1.64 -19.11 10.17
CA GLU A 47 0.33 -19.72 10.22
C GLU A 47 -0.66 -18.81 9.49
N THR A 48 -1.31 -19.34 8.46
CA THR A 48 -2.23 -18.58 7.62
C THR A 48 -3.66 -19.07 7.80
N THR A 49 -4.61 -18.18 7.53
CA THR A 49 -6.04 -18.48 7.57
C THR A 49 -6.72 -18.09 6.28
N GLY A 50 -7.71 -18.89 5.87
CA GLY A 50 -8.55 -18.59 4.72
C GLY A 50 -9.44 -17.39 4.99
N VAL A 51 -9.63 -16.55 3.97
CA VAL A 51 -10.61 -15.44 4.03
C VAL A 51 -12.04 -15.95 3.83
N ASP A 52 -13.02 -15.12 4.16
CA ASP A 52 -14.45 -15.47 4.19
C ASP A 52 -15.01 -15.91 2.83
N TYR A 53 -14.50 -15.37 1.73
CA TYR A 53 -14.97 -15.71 0.38
C TYR A 53 -14.19 -16.84 -0.31
N SER A 54 -13.04 -17.28 0.23
CA SER A 54 -12.24 -18.34 -0.41
C SER A 54 -11.21 -18.96 0.52
N VAL A 55 -11.21 -20.30 0.59
CA VAL A 55 -10.13 -21.07 1.22
C VAL A 55 -8.82 -21.02 0.44
N HIS A 56 -8.86 -20.62 -0.84
CA HIS A 56 -7.67 -20.47 -1.69
C HIS A 56 -7.02 -19.08 -1.58
N GLN A 57 -7.61 -18.17 -0.80
CA GLN A 57 -6.93 -16.94 -0.40
C GLN A 57 -6.59 -17.04 1.08
N GLN A 58 -5.30 -17.11 1.36
CA GLN A 58 -4.74 -17.22 2.70
C GLN A 58 -4.16 -15.87 3.12
N GLY A 59 -4.22 -15.56 4.42
CA GLY A 59 -3.67 -14.33 4.98
C GLY A 59 -3.10 -14.52 6.39
N CYS A 60 -2.17 -13.63 6.75
CA CYS A 60 -1.61 -13.48 8.09
C CYS A 60 -1.41 -11.99 8.38
N PRO A 61 -2.31 -11.33 9.14
CA PRO A 61 -2.17 -9.93 9.49
C PRO A 61 -1.19 -9.73 10.65
N TYR A 62 -0.81 -8.49 10.93
CA TYR A 62 -0.04 -8.07 12.10
C TYR A 62 1.38 -8.67 12.23
N ILE A 63 2.06 -8.86 11.11
CA ILE A 63 3.38 -9.53 11.06
C ILE A 63 4.58 -8.59 11.29
N GLN A 64 4.34 -7.31 11.60
CA GLN A 64 5.39 -6.29 11.78
C GLN A 64 6.38 -6.57 12.92
N PHE A 65 6.07 -7.51 13.83
CA PHE A 65 6.91 -7.87 14.97
C PHE A 65 7.52 -9.28 14.87
N ASN A 66 7.45 -9.93 13.71
CA ASN A 66 8.00 -11.27 13.51
C ASN A 66 9.54 -11.35 13.62
N GLY A 67 10.23 -10.21 13.67
CA GLY A 67 11.68 -10.11 13.53
C GLY A 67 12.14 -10.31 12.08
N GLY A 68 13.46 -10.42 11.91
CA GLY A 68 14.09 -10.82 10.65
C GLY A 68 13.79 -9.91 9.46
N ALA A 69 13.86 -10.50 8.27
CA ALA A 69 13.64 -9.80 7.00
C ALA A 69 12.21 -9.26 6.87
N ILE A 70 11.20 -9.95 7.43
CA ILE A 70 9.82 -9.47 7.43
C ILE A 70 9.73 -8.10 8.13
N THR A 71 10.32 -7.98 9.32
CA THR A 71 10.28 -6.73 10.10
C THR A 71 11.17 -5.66 9.48
N ASP A 72 12.36 -6.01 9.02
CA ASP A 72 13.30 -5.07 8.39
C ASP A 72 12.74 -4.47 7.09
N LEU A 73 11.85 -5.17 6.37
CA LEU A 73 11.19 -4.67 5.15
C LEU A 73 10.40 -3.37 5.38
N ILE A 74 9.93 -3.12 6.60
CA ILE A 74 9.25 -1.87 6.99
C ILE A 74 10.11 -0.66 6.68
N ALA A 75 11.43 -0.78 6.88
CA ALA A 75 12.41 0.28 6.72
C ALA A 75 13.26 0.09 5.45
N HIS A 76 12.73 -0.59 4.43
CA HIS A 76 13.48 -0.85 3.21
C HIS A 76 13.92 0.47 2.52
N PRO A 77 15.23 0.75 2.39
CA PRO A 77 15.69 2.10 2.05
C PRO A 77 15.18 2.68 0.73
N PRO A 78 15.14 1.94 -0.40
CA PRO A 78 14.54 2.43 -1.64
C PRO A 78 13.06 2.81 -1.50
N THR A 79 12.28 2.01 -0.76
CA THR A 79 10.86 2.30 -0.47
C THR A 79 10.74 3.57 0.37
N VAL A 80 11.47 3.63 1.49
CA VAL A 80 11.42 4.76 2.42
C VAL A 80 11.82 6.05 1.72
N SER A 81 12.90 6.02 0.93
CA SER A 81 13.35 7.19 0.17
C SER A 81 12.27 7.70 -0.79
N PHE A 82 11.54 6.81 -1.48
CA PHE A 82 10.45 7.24 -2.35
C PHE A 82 9.23 7.73 -1.55
N LEU A 83 8.90 7.10 -0.42
CA LEU A 83 7.82 7.57 0.44
C LEU A 83 8.13 8.93 1.06
N GLU A 84 9.38 9.21 1.41
CA GLU A 84 9.81 10.54 1.91
C GLU A 84 9.65 11.61 0.83
N GLU A 85 9.87 11.27 -0.44
CA GLU A 85 9.53 12.16 -1.56
C GLU A 85 8.02 12.41 -1.62
N VAL A 86 7.18 11.39 -1.49
CA VAL A 86 5.71 11.53 -1.61
C VAL A 86 5.08 12.22 -0.40
N PHE A 87 5.52 11.90 0.82
CA PHE A 87 4.87 12.30 2.07
C PHE A 87 5.59 13.39 2.86
N GLY A 88 6.88 13.59 2.62
CA GLY A 88 7.77 14.28 3.56
C GLY A 88 8.37 13.33 4.61
N ASP A 89 9.01 13.90 5.61
CA ASP A 89 9.88 13.20 6.57
C ASP A 89 9.14 12.49 7.72
N ARG A 90 7.89 12.87 7.98
CA ARG A 90 7.06 12.31 9.07
C ARG A 90 6.11 11.23 8.55
N ILE A 91 6.59 9.99 8.51
CA ILE A 91 5.85 8.82 8.03
C ILE A 91 5.45 7.92 9.21
N VAL A 92 4.21 7.45 9.19
CA VAL A 92 3.64 6.51 10.17
C VAL A 92 3.28 5.20 9.48
N LEU A 93 3.67 4.07 10.05
CA LEU A 93 3.20 2.75 9.63
C LEU A 93 1.80 2.48 10.18
N SER A 94 0.87 2.08 9.30
CA SER A 94 -0.53 1.86 9.66
C SER A 94 -0.87 0.38 9.82
N HIS A 95 -0.53 -0.44 8.82
CA HIS A 95 -0.89 -1.86 8.77
C HIS A 95 0.18 -2.66 8.02
N TYR A 96 0.39 -3.92 8.41
CA TYR A 96 1.24 -4.87 7.70
C TYR A 96 0.60 -6.25 7.72
N GLY A 97 0.44 -6.87 6.55
CA GLY A 97 0.01 -8.26 6.45
C GLY A 97 0.67 -9.01 5.30
N TYR A 98 0.61 -10.32 5.40
CA TYR A 98 0.96 -11.27 4.36
C TYR A 98 -0.31 -11.81 3.69
N ALA A 99 -0.25 -11.98 2.38
CA ALA A 99 -1.31 -12.56 1.58
C ALA A 99 -0.76 -13.60 0.59
N ARG A 100 -1.46 -14.72 0.48
CA ARG A 100 -1.10 -15.81 -0.43
C ARG A 100 -2.30 -16.28 -1.22
N SER A 101 -2.21 -16.18 -2.54
CA SER A 101 -3.25 -16.64 -3.47
C SER A 101 -2.86 -18.02 -4.04
N GLU A 102 -3.49 -19.07 -3.53
CA GLU A 102 -3.29 -20.46 -3.98
C GLU A 102 -3.93 -20.72 -5.35
N PRO A 103 -3.53 -21.79 -6.06
CA PRO A 103 -4.29 -22.29 -7.20
C PRO A 103 -5.77 -22.49 -6.83
N GLY A 104 -6.67 -21.95 -7.65
CA GLY A 104 -8.10 -21.92 -7.36
C GLY A 104 -8.58 -20.63 -6.68
N HIS A 105 -7.69 -19.66 -6.38
CA HIS A 105 -8.08 -18.33 -5.92
C HIS A 105 -9.03 -17.66 -6.95
N PRO A 106 -10.23 -17.20 -6.56
CA PRO A 106 -11.22 -16.67 -7.50
C PRO A 106 -10.94 -15.24 -7.97
N GLY A 107 -9.89 -14.59 -7.46
CA GLY A 107 -9.68 -13.15 -7.65
C GLY A 107 -10.37 -12.33 -6.55
N ILE A 108 -10.06 -11.05 -6.53
CA ILE A 108 -10.65 -10.08 -5.61
C ILE A 108 -11.42 -9.06 -6.45
N SER A 109 -12.69 -8.83 -6.10
CA SER A 109 -13.52 -7.76 -6.67
C SER A 109 -12.83 -6.41 -6.54
N PHE A 110 -13.06 -5.51 -7.48
CA PHE A 110 -12.62 -4.12 -7.35
C PHE A 110 -13.18 -3.50 -6.07
N HIS A 111 -12.29 -2.95 -5.26
CA HIS A 111 -12.57 -2.29 -3.99
C HIS A 111 -11.51 -1.21 -3.73
N THR A 112 -11.75 -0.39 -2.72
CA THR A 112 -10.76 0.54 -2.17
C THR A 112 -10.48 0.19 -0.71
N ASP A 113 -9.27 0.45 -0.25
CA ASP A 113 -8.92 0.34 1.17
C ASP A 113 -9.18 1.64 1.93
N GLY A 114 -9.30 2.77 1.21
CA GLY A 114 -9.64 4.08 1.76
C GLY A 114 -11.14 4.23 1.98
N GLN A 115 -11.60 4.08 3.23
CA GLN A 115 -13.00 4.15 3.62
C GLN A 115 -13.19 5.25 4.67
N PRO A 116 -13.64 6.46 4.27
CA PRO A 116 -13.50 7.69 5.07
C PRO A 116 -14.27 7.70 6.39
N TYR A 117 -15.24 6.80 6.58
CA TYR A 117 -16.00 6.64 7.82
C TYR A 117 -15.69 5.32 8.54
N GLY A 118 -14.60 4.65 8.15
CA GLY A 118 -14.23 3.33 8.60
C GLY A 118 -15.13 2.22 8.05
N SER A 119 -14.85 0.98 8.46
CA SER A 119 -15.70 -0.19 8.22
C SER A 119 -15.42 -1.31 9.21
N ARG A 120 -16.20 -2.39 9.14
CA ARG A 120 -15.92 -3.60 9.91
C ARG A 120 -14.62 -4.31 9.47
N ILE A 121 -14.19 -4.13 8.22
CA ILE A 121 -13.03 -4.84 7.65
C ILE A 121 -11.73 -4.16 8.07
N PHE A 122 -11.71 -2.82 8.07
CA PHE A 122 -10.49 -2.03 8.31
C PHE A 122 -10.55 -1.18 9.59
N GLY A 123 -11.62 -1.29 10.39
CA GLY A 123 -11.88 -0.38 11.50
C GLY A 123 -11.85 1.07 11.02
N TYR A 124 -11.19 1.93 11.79
CA TYR A 124 -10.89 3.31 11.39
C TYR A 124 -9.51 3.49 10.74
N GLU A 125 -8.68 2.45 10.65
CA GLU A 125 -7.36 2.56 9.99
C GLU A 125 -7.49 2.93 8.50
N GLY A 126 -8.54 2.42 7.84
CA GLY A 126 -8.85 2.77 6.45
C GLY A 126 -9.43 4.17 6.25
N SER A 127 -9.76 4.91 7.32
CA SER A 127 -10.41 6.22 7.25
C SER A 127 -9.47 7.40 7.03
N VAL A 128 -8.16 7.14 7.05
CA VAL A 128 -7.14 8.17 6.92
C VAL A 128 -7.28 8.94 5.59
N PRO A 129 -7.03 10.26 5.55
CA PRO A 129 -7.16 11.03 4.30
C PRO A 129 -6.19 10.65 3.17
N SER A 130 -5.01 10.13 3.54
CA SER A 130 -3.89 9.84 2.65
C SER A 130 -3.08 8.65 3.16
N MET A 131 -2.91 7.64 2.32
CA MET A 131 -2.08 6.46 2.60
C MET A 131 -1.66 5.79 1.28
N ILE A 132 -0.44 5.27 1.27
CA ILE A 132 0.09 4.40 0.23
C ILE A 132 0.25 2.99 0.80
N ARG A 133 -0.33 1.99 0.12
CA ARG A 133 0.00 0.58 0.36
C ARG A 133 1.11 0.17 -0.59
N VAL A 134 2.18 -0.39 -0.05
CA VAL A 134 3.28 -1.00 -0.79
C VAL A 134 3.07 -2.50 -0.79
N LEU A 135 2.81 -3.05 -1.97
CA LEU A 135 2.54 -4.47 -2.21
C LEU A 135 3.80 -5.11 -2.81
N TYR A 136 4.60 -5.79 -1.99
CA TYR A 136 5.81 -6.47 -2.42
C TYR A 136 5.46 -7.87 -2.92
N TYR A 137 5.75 -8.17 -4.18
CA TYR A 137 5.51 -9.48 -4.77
C TYR A 137 6.73 -10.38 -4.64
N LEU A 138 6.54 -11.57 -4.06
CA LEU A 138 7.63 -12.55 -3.87
C LEU A 138 7.69 -13.60 -4.99
N ASP A 139 6.71 -13.57 -5.90
CA ASP A 139 6.57 -14.46 -7.03
C ASP A 139 6.22 -13.67 -8.29
N ASP A 140 6.54 -14.24 -9.45
CA ASP A 140 6.07 -13.72 -10.73
C ASP A 140 4.55 -13.76 -10.79
N GLN A 141 3.98 -12.74 -11.44
CA GLN A 141 2.55 -12.58 -11.64
C GLN A 141 2.20 -12.57 -13.13
N PRO A 142 2.35 -13.70 -13.84
CA PRO A 142 1.77 -13.85 -15.17
C PRO A 142 0.25 -13.72 -15.12
N LEU A 143 -0.40 -13.64 -16.29
CA LEU A 143 -1.83 -13.34 -16.40
C LEU A 143 -2.76 -14.32 -15.66
N ASP A 144 -2.32 -15.55 -15.47
CA ASP A 144 -3.06 -16.66 -14.86
C ASP A 144 -2.75 -16.87 -13.37
N VAL A 145 -1.83 -16.09 -12.77
CA VAL A 145 -1.42 -16.25 -11.36
C VAL A 145 -1.62 -14.94 -10.58
N SER A 146 -2.90 -14.61 -10.38
CA SER A 146 -3.35 -13.50 -9.54
C SER A 146 -2.63 -12.15 -9.76
N PRO A 147 -2.39 -11.68 -10.99
CA PRO A 147 -1.81 -10.37 -11.22
C PRO A 147 -2.69 -9.27 -10.62
N PHE A 148 -2.04 -8.19 -10.20
CA PHE A 148 -2.71 -6.98 -9.76
C PHE A 148 -3.59 -6.43 -10.89
N ARG A 149 -4.77 -5.91 -10.53
CA ARG A 149 -5.62 -5.15 -11.45
C ARG A 149 -6.13 -3.89 -10.78
N VAL A 150 -6.29 -2.84 -11.57
CA VAL A 150 -6.61 -1.49 -11.08
C VAL A 150 -7.49 -0.76 -12.09
N ILE A 151 -8.30 0.17 -11.61
CA ILE A 151 -8.98 1.16 -12.43
C ILE A 151 -8.20 2.47 -12.26
N PRO A 152 -7.31 2.83 -13.20
CA PRO A 152 -6.47 4.02 -13.06
C PRO A 152 -7.32 5.28 -12.83
N ARG A 153 -6.84 6.19 -11.97
CA ARG A 153 -7.49 7.48 -11.68
C ARG A 153 -8.86 7.40 -11.00
N SER A 154 -9.33 6.22 -10.62
CA SER A 154 -10.67 6.06 -10.02
C SER A 154 -10.82 6.83 -8.70
N HIS A 155 -9.71 7.05 -7.97
CA HIS A 155 -9.68 7.81 -6.71
C HIS A 155 -9.99 9.30 -6.88
N LEU A 156 -10.03 9.80 -8.12
CA LEU A 156 -10.38 11.18 -8.47
C LEU A 156 -11.87 11.36 -8.76
N SER A 157 -12.64 10.27 -8.88
CA SER A 157 -14.04 10.33 -9.26
C SER A 157 -14.90 10.97 -8.17
N LEU A 158 -15.67 12.00 -8.55
CA LEU A 158 -16.71 12.60 -7.70
C LEU A 158 -18.10 11.98 -7.95
N HIS A 159 -18.20 11.05 -8.89
CA HIS A 159 -19.46 10.37 -9.21
C HIS A 159 -19.85 9.40 -8.09
N ALA A 160 -21.14 9.07 -7.96
CA ALA A 160 -21.62 8.13 -6.96
C ALA A 160 -21.00 6.73 -7.09
N ASP A 161 -20.57 6.34 -8.30
CA ASP A 161 -19.85 5.08 -8.55
C ASP A 161 -18.42 5.08 -7.98
N GLY A 162 -17.88 6.27 -7.68
CA GLY A 162 -16.62 6.43 -6.94
C GLY A 162 -16.76 6.21 -5.44
N ASN A 163 -17.93 5.79 -4.95
CA ASN A 163 -18.17 5.56 -3.54
C ASN A 163 -17.28 4.41 -3.02
N PRO A 164 -16.37 4.65 -2.05
CA PRO A 164 -15.40 3.65 -1.56
C PRO A 164 -16.00 2.44 -0.83
N TYR A 165 -17.32 2.46 -0.60
CA TYR A 165 -18.07 1.35 -0.02
C TYR A 165 -18.67 0.41 -1.08
N GLN A 166 -18.57 0.76 -2.36
CA GLN A 166 -18.98 -0.11 -3.46
C GLN A 166 -17.91 -1.13 -3.82
N ARG A 167 -18.34 -2.20 -4.48
CA ARG A 167 -17.48 -3.22 -5.05
C ARG A 167 -17.95 -3.55 -6.46
N PHE A 168 -17.02 -3.87 -7.35
CA PHE A 168 -17.33 -4.28 -8.72
C PHE A 168 -16.64 -5.59 -9.05
N GLU A 169 -17.34 -6.52 -9.69
CA GLU A 169 -16.74 -7.79 -10.13
C GLU A 169 -15.71 -7.54 -11.23
N ASP A 170 -16.03 -6.65 -12.16
CA ASP A 170 -15.17 -6.24 -13.26
C ASP A 170 -15.42 -4.78 -13.68
N HIS A 171 -14.53 -4.21 -14.49
CA HIS A 171 -14.67 -2.87 -15.07
C HIS A 171 -14.01 -2.80 -16.46
N PRO A 172 -14.68 -2.25 -17.50
CA PRO A 172 -14.16 -2.25 -18.87
C PRO A 172 -12.84 -1.47 -19.04
N GLU A 173 -12.61 -0.46 -18.19
CA GLU A 173 -11.37 0.33 -18.19
C GLU A 173 -10.32 -0.17 -17.19
N ALA A 174 -10.50 -1.37 -16.63
CA ALA A 174 -9.49 -1.95 -15.76
C ALA A 174 -8.20 -2.30 -16.53
N ALA A 175 -7.07 -2.01 -15.90
CA ALA A 175 -5.75 -2.43 -16.30
C ALA A 175 -5.30 -3.62 -15.42
N ILE A 176 -4.80 -4.69 -16.06
CA ILE A 176 -4.06 -5.77 -15.42
C ILE A 176 -2.59 -5.39 -15.49
N VAL A 177 -1.88 -5.52 -14.37
CA VAL A 177 -0.48 -5.09 -14.22
C VAL A 177 0.37 -6.30 -13.84
N PRO A 178 0.80 -7.12 -14.83
CA PRO A 178 1.75 -8.19 -14.58
C PRO A 178 3.04 -7.61 -14.00
N SER A 179 3.62 -8.32 -13.03
CA SER A 179 4.86 -7.92 -12.38
C SER A 179 5.71 -9.15 -12.14
N THR A 180 7.03 -8.99 -12.12
CA THR A 180 7.97 -10.05 -11.76
C THR A 180 8.20 -10.08 -10.26
N ALA A 181 8.67 -11.21 -9.73
CA ALA A 181 9.12 -11.33 -8.35
C ALA A 181 10.13 -10.21 -8.01
N GLY A 182 9.99 -9.64 -6.82
CA GLY A 182 10.78 -8.50 -6.35
C GLY A 182 10.27 -7.14 -6.79
N SER A 183 9.24 -7.06 -7.64
CA SER A 183 8.54 -5.81 -7.92
C SER A 183 7.66 -5.41 -6.73
N ALA A 184 7.45 -4.09 -6.56
CA ALA A 184 6.47 -3.57 -5.62
C ALA A 184 5.48 -2.61 -6.29
N VAL A 185 4.21 -2.73 -5.94
CA VAL A 185 3.17 -1.75 -6.30
C VAL A 185 2.98 -0.77 -5.15
N PHE A 186 3.15 0.52 -5.43
CA PHE A 186 2.79 1.63 -4.55
C PHE A 186 1.39 2.09 -4.94
N LEU A 187 0.41 1.79 -4.11
CA LEU A 187 -1.00 1.99 -4.38
C LEU A 187 -1.56 3.10 -3.50
N ASN A 188 -2.16 4.13 -4.11
CA ASN A 188 -3.01 5.05 -3.38
C ASN A 188 -4.24 4.27 -2.89
N HIS A 189 -4.45 4.20 -1.58
CA HIS A 189 -5.46 3.33 -0.98
C HIS A 189 -6.91 3.62 -1.42
N LYS A 190 -7.18 4.80 -2.00
CA LYS A 190 -8.48 5.20 -2.56
C LYS A 190 -8.71 4.71 -3.99
N THR A 191 -7.70 4.14 -4.64
CA THR A 191 -7.80 3.63 -6.00
C THR A 191 -8.51 2.28 -5.98
N PHE A 192 -9.49 2.10 -6.88
CA PHE A 192 -10.21 0.85 -7.04
C PHE A 192 -9.28 -0.18 -7.65
N HIS A 193 -9.11 -1.29 -6.95
CA HIS A 193 -8.16 -2.32 -7.32
C HIS A 193 -8.63 -3.70 -6.86
N GLY A 194 -7.92 -4.73 -7.32
CA GLY A 194 -8.08 -6.11 -6.91
C GLY A 194 -6.95 -6.96 -7.46
N ASN A 195 -7.16 -8.27 -7.48
CA ASN A 195 -6.30 -9.19 -8.24
C ASN A 195 -7.16 -10.10 -9.10
N CYS A 196 -6.58 -10.58 -10.19
CA CYS A 196 -7.22 -11.59 -11.03
C CYS A 196 -7.27 -12.95 -10.30
N PRO A 197 -8.01 -13.93 -10.84
CA PRO A 197 -7.96 -15.31 -10.34
C PRO A 197 -6.57 -15.94 -10.45
N ASN A 198 -6.31 -16.97 -9.64
CA ASN A 198 -5.22 -17.90 -9.84
C ASN A 198 -5.74 -19.18 -10.50
N THR A 199 -5.60 -19.27 -11.81
CA THR A 199 -5.90 -20.46 -12.61
C THR A 199 -4.64 -21.26 -12.95
N GLY A 200 -3.47 -20.78 -12.53
CA GLY A 200 -2.18 -21.43 -12.73
C GLY A 200 -1.89 -22.55 -11.74
N GLY A 201 -0.63 -23.01 -11.74
CA GLY A 201 -0.18 -24.19 -11.00
C GLY A 201 0.54 -23.93 -9.68
N TRP A 202 0.74 -22.67 -9.28
CA TRP A 202 1.50 -22.30 -8.08
C TRP A 202 0.87 -21.13 -7.31
N ALA A 203 1.24 -21.00 -6.04
CA ALA A 203 0.80 -19.91 -5.18
C ALA A 203 1.56 -18.62 -5.47
N ARG A 204 0.88 -17.47 -5.34
CA ARG A 204 1.53 -16.15 -5.35
C ARG A 204 1.52 -15.56 -3.95
N GLU A 205 2.69 -15.22 -3.44
CA GLU A 205 2.91 -14.60 -2.14
C GLU A 205 3.13 -13.08 -2.26
N MET A 206 2.64 -12.33 -1.28
CA MET A 206 2.81 -10.88 -1.21
C MET A 206 2.83 -10.39 0.23
N LEU A 207 3.67 -9.39 0.49
CA LEU A 207 3.73 -8.62 1.73
C LEU A 207 3.16 -7.22 1.46
N ALA A 208 2.17 -6.79 2.25
CA ALA A 208 1.46 -5.53 2.07
C ALA A 208 1.66 -4.60 3.27
N ILE A 209 2.40 -3.52 3.09
CA ILE A 209 2.69 -2.52 4.14
C ILE A 209 2.00 -1.20 3.81
N ALA A 210 1.29 -0.61 4.78
CA ALA A 210 0.60 0.66 4.62
C ALA A 210 1.33 1.78 5.37
N TYR A 211 1.59 2.88 4.67
CA TYR A 211 2.25 4.07 5.21
C TYR A 211 1.40 5.31 4.96
N ARG A 212 1.45 6.26 5.89
CA ARG A 212 0.77 7.55 5.78
C ARG A 212 1.66 8.69 6.30
N PRO A 213 1.46 9.93 5.83
CA PRO A 213 2.07 11.09 6.49
C PRO A 213 1.41 11.31 7.87
N ALA A 214 2.16 11.89 8.79
CA ALA A 214 1.69 12.14 10.17
C ALA A 214 0.41 12.99 10.23
N TRP A 215 0.22 13.92 9.30
CA TRP A 215 -0.99 14.77 9.28
C TRP A 215 -2.28 13.98 9.04
N ALA A 216 -2.21 12.87 8.31
CA ALA A 216 -3.35 12.10 7.83
C ALA A 216 -3.82 11.04 8.85
N GLY A 217 -4.16 11.45 10.08
CA GLY A 217 -4.69 10.51 11.09
C GLY A 217 -6.12 10.02 10.80
N PRO A 218 -6.57 8.95 11.48
CA PRO A 218 -7.91 8.38 11.30
C PRO A 218 -9.02 9.32 11.82
N VAL A 219 -10.26 9.06 11.39
CA VAL A 219 -11.43 9.85 11.80
C VAL A 219 -11.82 9.64 13.27
N ASP A 220 -11.49 8.47 13.81
CA ASP A 220 -11.76 8.03 15.18
C ASP A 220 -10.60 7.13 15.65
N ASP A 221 -10.53 6.84 16.95
CA ASP A 221 -9.38 6.20 17.56
C ASP A 221 -9.16 4.77 17.04
N VAL A 222 -7.89 4.41 16.85
CA VAL A 222 -7.41 3.06 16.54
C VAL A 222 -6.48 2.56 17.64
N ASP A 223 -6.45 1.25 17.87
CA ASP A 223 -5.58 0.66 18.88
C ASP A 223 -4.11 0.93 18.56
N GLU A 224 -3.35 1.36 19.57
CA GLU A 224 -1.90 1.60 19.47
C GLU A 224 -1.10 0.31 19.33
N TRP A 225 0.15 0.45 18.91
CA TRP A 225 1.11 -0.66 18.93
C TRP A 225 1.45 -1.05 20.38
N PRO A 226 1.63 -2.35 20.70
CA PRO A 226 2.12 -2.77 22.01
C PRO A 226 3.52 -2.21 22.27
N GLU A 227 3.68 -1.42 23.34
CA GLU A 227 4.93 -0.73 23.66
C GLU A 227 6.11 -1.71 23.80
N GLU A 228 5.89 -2.84 24.47
CA GLU A 228 6.89 -3.90 24.64
C GLU A 228 7.41 -4.50 23.33
N GLU A 229 6.60 -4.52 22.26
CA GLU A 229 7.02 -5.02 20.95
C GLU A 229 7.79 -3.95 20.19
N VAL A 230 7.36 -2.68 20.29
CA VAL A 230 8.06 -1.54 19.68
C VAL A 230 9.47 -1.37 20.28
N GLU A 231 9.62 -1.59 21.60
CA GLU A 231 10.90 -1.52 22.30
C GLU A 231 11.92 -2.59 21.86
N LYS A 232 11.48 -3.68 21.21
CA LYS A 232 12.36 -4.72 20.66
C LYS A 232 12.87 -4.40 19.25
N LEU A 233 12.22 -3.47 18.54
CA LEU A 233 12.57 -3.11 17.17
C LEU A 233 13.95 -2.45 17.10
N SER A 234 14.68 -2.71 16.02
CA SER A 234 15.91 -1.98 15.69
C SER A 234 15.61 -0.49 15.46
N THR A 235 16.57 0.40 15.72
CA THR A 235 16.36 1.86 15.59
C THR A 235 15.84 2.28 14.21
N HIS A 236 16.32 1.63 13.14
CA HIS A 236 15.94 2.00 11.78
C HIS A 236 14.50 1.61 11.43
N VAL A 237 13.94 0.57 12.06
CA VAL A 237 12.52 0.20 11.95
C VAL A 237 11.66 0.99 12.95
N ARG A 238 12.14 1.14 14.19
CA ARG A 238 11.41 1.79 15.29
C ARG A 238 10.92 3.19 14.95
N ARG A 239 11.64 3.96 14.12
CA ARG A 239 11.25 5.31 13.70
C ARG A 239 9.83 5.40 13.11
N PHE A 240 9.32 4.33 12.51
CA PHE A 240 7.95 4.29 11.94
C PHE A 240 6.84 4.04 12.97
N PHE A 241 7.23 3.79 14.23
CA PHE A 241 6.38 3.49 15.37
C PHE A 241 6.46 4.57 16.47
N GLU A 242 7.36 5.54 16.33
CA GLU A 242 7.55 6.61 17.33
C GLU A 242 6.34 7.54 17.46
N LEU A 243 5.58 7.68 16.38
CA LEU A 243 4.34 8.42 16.38
C LEU A 243 3.17 7.46 16.64
N SER A 244 2.26 7.92 17.51
CA SER A 244 0.97 7.26 17.74
C SER A 244 0.24 7.00 16.42
N LYS A 245 -0.44 5.85 16.32
CA LYS A 245 -1.29 5.53 15.18
C LYS A 245 -2.46 6.51 15.01
N ASN A 246 -2.80 7.23 16.08
CA ASN A 246 -3.81 8.29 16.12
C ASN A 246 -3.26 9.69 15.82
N THR A 247 -1.95 9.83 15.54
CA THR A 247 -1.34 11.12 15.18
C THR A 247 -2.06 11.74 13.99
N ARG A 248 -2.52 12.99 14.18
CA ARG A 248 -3.18 13.85 13.20
C ARG A 248 -2.72 15.29 13.43
N GLU A 249 -2.29 15.95 12.37
CA GLU A 249 -1.86 17.35 12.42
C GLU A 249 -2.95 18.22 11.81
N TRP A 250 -3.71 18.91 12.65
CA TRP A 250 -4.87 19.70 12.23
C TRP A 250 -5.19 20.81 13.24
N GLU A 251 -5.91 21.84 12.79
CA GLU A 251 -6.38 22.95 13.63
C GLU A 251 -7.89 23.12 13.45
N PHE A 252 -8.70 22.40 14.25
CA PHE A 252 -10.17 22.45 14.12
C PHE A 252 -10.75 23.86 14.30
N GLY A 253 -10.18 24.65 15.21
CA GLY A 253 -10.60 26.03 15.48
C GLY A 253 -9.93 27.07 14.58
N GLY A 254 -9.16 26.66 13.58
CA GLY A 254 -8.38 27.55 12.73
C GLY A 254 -9.25 28.51 11.93
N GLY A 255 -8.82 29.77 11.84
CA GLY A 255 -9.49 30.77 11.00
C GLY A 255 -9.11 30.64 9.51
N ASN A 256 -9.90 31.23 8.61
CA ASN A 256 -9.65 31.20 7.16
C ASN A 256 -8.31 31.84 6.71
N LYS A 257 -7.65 32.61 7.59
CA LYS A 257 -6.35 33.26 7.37
C LYS A 257 -5.53 33.17 8.67
N PRO A 258 -4.82 32.06 8.93
CA PRO A 258 -4.01 31.92 10.13
C PRO A 258 -2.84 32.90 10.12
N ALA A 259 -2.23 33.13 11.28
CA ALA A 259 -0.96 33.87 11.35
C ALA A 259 0.17 33.05 10.70
N ASN A 260 1.21 33.73 10.18
CA ASN A 260 2.42 33.09 9.63
C ASN A 260 2.20 32.16 8.42
N MET A 261 1.22 32.47 7.54
CA MET A 261 1.04 31.73 6.29
C MET A 261 2.33 31.72 5.45
N GLN A 262 2.76 30.54 5.04
CA GLN A 262 3.88 30.37 4.11
C GLN A 262 3.47 30.79 2.69
N SER A 263 4.43 31.27 1.91
CA SER A 263 4.24 31.61 0.49
C SER A 263 4.60 30.46 -0.46
N GLU A 264 5.21 29.39 0.04
CA GLU A 264 5.73 28.28 -0.75
C GLU A 264 5.42 26.94 -0.07
N ALA A 265 5.10 25.92 -0.87
CA ALA A 265 4.91 24.54 -0.45
C ALA A 265 5.33 23.59 -1.58
N PRO A 266 6.64 23.31 -1.77
CA PRO A 266 7.15 22.60 -2.94
C PRO A 266 6.52 21.21 -3.18
N GLY A 267 6.08 20.52 -2.11
CA GLY A 267 5.43 19.21 -2.19
C GLY A 267 4.07 19.22 -2.92
N ILE A 268 3.42 20.37 -3.07
CA ILE A 268 2.16 20.47 -3.84
C ILE A 268 2.34 21.14 -5.20
N ASN A 269 3.58 21.49 -5.59
CA ASN A 269 3.85 22.10 -6.88
C ASN A 269 3.65 21.07 -8.00
N PRO A 270 2.84 21.33 -9.04
CA PRO A 270 2.74 20.44 -10.20
C PRO A 270 4.08 20.22 -10.91
N SER A 271 5.01 21.18 -10.83
CA SER A 271 6.36 21.05 -11.38
C SER A 271 7.19 19.95 -10.74
N ARG A 272 6.77 19.39 -9.59
CA ARG A 272 7.44 18.22 -9.00
C ARG A 272 7.35 16.98 -9.88
N TRP A 273 6.36 16.94 -10.79
CA TRP A 273 6.21 15.88 -11.79
C TRP A 273 7.20 15.99 -12.95
N GLU A 274 7.98 17.07 -13.04
CA GLU A 274 9.00 17.28 -14.08
C GLU A 274 10.42 16.96 -13.59
N ARG A 275 10.56 16.43 -12.36
CA ARG A 275 11.85 16.05 -11.78
C ARG A 275 12.43 14.83 -12.50
N THR A 276 13.72 14.87 -12.81
CA THR A 276 14.47 13.75 -13.41
C THR A 276 14.97 12.81 -12.33
#